data_AF-A0AAW4JR18-F1
#
_entry.id   AF-A0AAW4JR18-F1
#
_cell.length_a   1.000
_cell.length_b   1.000
_cell.length_c   1.000
_cell.angle_alpha   90.00
_cell.angle_beta   90.00
_cell.angle_gamma   90.00
#
_symmetry.space_group_name_H-M   'P 1'
#
loop_
_entity.id
_entity.type
_entity.pdbx_description
1 polymer ?
#
loop_
_entity_poly.entity_id
_entity_poly.type
_entity_poly.pdbx_seq_one_letter_code
_entity_poly.pdbx_strand_id
1 'polypeptide(L)' 'MSDRELHCDTCEGVVLFEAPPCGDGHGADCPELICTGCGAAVVIATFAFRETRLSGRRARRPSHPQAA' A
#
# COMPACT_ATOMS: atom_id res chain seq x y z
N MET A 1 9.52 6.32 -12.37
CA MET A 1 8.35 7.12 -11.93
C MET A 1 7.17 6.17 -11.97
N SER A 2 6.39 6.08 -10.89
CA SER A 2 5.20 5.25 -10.85
C SER A 2 4.00 6.14 -11.17
N ASP A 3 3.16 5.69 -12.10
CA ASP A 3 1.94 6.39 -12.49
C ASP A 3 0.68 5.75 -11.87
N ARG A 4 -0.31 6.57 -11.49
CA ARG A 4 -1.60 6.16 -10.88
C ARG A 4 -2.75 7.00 -11.41
N GLU A 5 -3.89 6.36 -11.67
CA GLU A 5 -5.13 7.06 -12.04
C GLU A 5 -5.87 7.55 -10.80
N LEU A 6 -6.12 8.86 -10.70
CA LEU A 6 -6.78 9.51 -9.57
C LEU A 6 -7.66 10.67 -10.05
N HIS A 7 -8.66 11.04 -9.24
CA HIS A 7 -9.44 12.25 -9.49
C HIS A 7 -8.61 13.50 -9.18
N CYS A 8 -8.60 14.46 -10.11
CA CYS A 8 -7.99 15.76 -9.90
C CYS A 8 -9.08 16.83 -9.82
N ASP A 9 -9.15 17.55 -8.70
CA ASP A 9 -10.15 18.59 -8.48
C ASP A 9 -9.98 19.79 -9.45
N THR A 10 -8.77 20.02 -9.94
CA THR A 10 -8.48 21.09 -10.93
C THR A 10 -8.86 20.69 -12.35
N CYS A 11 -8.72 19.40 -12.71
CA CYS A 11 -9.12 18.89 -14.03
C CYS A 11 -10.57 18.41 -14.05
N GLU A 12 -11.22 18.30 -12.88
CA GLU A 12 -12.58 17.80 -12.69
C GLU A 12 -12.79 16.39 -13.29
N GLY A 13 -11.76 15.53 -13.19
CA GLY A 13 -11.78 14.23 -13.86
C GLY A 13 -10.71 13.27 -13.35
N VAL A 14 -10.82 12.00 -13.78
CA VAL A 14 -9.79 10.99 -13.54
C VAL A 14 -8.65 11.21 -14.53
N VAL A 15 -7.45 11.38 -14.00
CA VAL A 15 -6.23 11.67 -14.76
C VAL A 15 -5.06 10.87 -14.21
N LEU A 16 -3.98 10.82 -14.98
CA LEU A 16 -2.75 10.18 -14.55
C LEU A 16 -1.95 11.10 -13.65
N PHE A 17 -1.53 10.56 -12.51
CA PHE A 17 -0.61 11.19 -11.58
C PHE A 17 0.72 10.45 -11.57
N GLU A 18 1.82 11.17 -11.48
CA GLU A 18 3.16 10.60 -11.37
C GLU A 18 3.83 10.95 -10.03
N ALA A 19 4.55 9.98 -9.47
CA ALA A 19 5.44 10.23 -8.35
C ALA A 19 6.73 10.92 -8.83
N PRO A 20 7.07 12.12 -8.32
CA PRO A 20 8.35 12.74 -8.62
C PRO A 20 9.51 11.94 -8.00
N PRO A 21 10.75 12.12 -8.49
CA PRO A 21 11.92 11.53 -7.86
C PRO A 21 12.05 12.04 -6.41
N CYS A 22 11.76 11.18 -5.44
CA CYS A 22 11.84 11.51 -4.01
C CYS A 22 13.16 10.98 -3.40
N GLY A 23 13.80 11.82 -2.58
CA GLY A 23 15.04 11.49 -1.88
C GLY A 23 14.85 10.67 -0.60
N ASP A 24 13.61 10.51 -0.15
CA ASP A 24 13.26 9.91 1.14
C ASP A 24 13.24 8.38 1.14
N GLY A 25 13.58 7.76 0.00
CA GLY A 25 13.66 6.30 -0.12
C GLY A 25 12.32 5.58 -0.33
N HIS A 26 11.24 6.31 -0.63
CA HIS A 26 9.93 5.71 -0.92
C HIS A 26 9.83 5.06 -2.31
N GLY A 27 10.73 5.39 -3.24
CA GLY A 27 10.77 4.78 -4.57
C GLY A 27 9.46 4.95 -5.33
N ALA A 28 8.86 3.84 -5.76
CA ALA A 28 7.58 3.83 -6.49
C ALA A 28 6.35 4.08 -5.59
N ASP A 29 6.48 3.88 -4.29
CA ASP A 29 5.40 4.05 -3.30
C ASP A 29 5.44 5.44 -2.63
N CYS A 30 6.02 6.43 -3.31
CA CYS A 30 6.04 7.80 -2.80
C CYS A 30 4.61 8.31 -2.60
N PRO A 31 4.28 8.87 -1.42
CA PRO A 31 2.96 9.41 -1.15
C PRO A 31 2.70 10.71 -1.91
N GLU A 32 3.74 11.38 -2.40
CA GLU A 32 3.64 12.62 -3.17
C GLU A 32 3.41 12.33 -4.65
N LEU A 33 2.34 12.88 -5.22
CA LEU A 33 1.93 12.65 -6.59
C LEU A 33 1.57 13.96 -7.28
N ILE A 34 1.92 14.07 -8.56
CA ILE A 34 1.67 15.25 -9.40
C ILE A 34 0.77 14.88 -10.58
N CYS A 35 -0.30 15.63 -10.79
CA CYS A 35 -1.18 15.48 -11.95
C CYS A 35 -0.41 15.79 -13.23
N THR A 36 -0.35 14.84 -14.17
CA THR A 36 0.35 15.03 -15.45
C THR A 36 -0.37 15.98 -16.41
N GLY A 37 -1.65 16.28 -16.16
CA GLY A 37 -2.44 17.22 -16.97
C GLY A 37 -2.27 18.69 -16.56
N CYS A 38 -2.39 19.00 -15.27
CA CYS A 38 -2.42 20.38 -14.77
C CYS A 38 -1.29 20.74 -13.78
N GLY A 39 -0.50 19.76 -13.32
CA GLY A 39 0.59 19.98 -12.37
C GLY A 39 0.17 20.11 -10.89
N ALA A 40 -1.12 19.91 -10.56
CA ALA A 40 -1.57 19.90 -9.17
C ALA A 40 -0.91 18.76 -8.37
N ALA A 41 -0.46 19.06 -7.15
CA ALA A 41 0.21 18.10 -6.27
C ALA A 41 -0.74 17.62 -5.16
N VAL A 42 -0.70 16.32 -4.86
CA VAL A 42 -1.46 15.68 -3.78
C VAL A 42 -0.57 14.75 -2.97
N VAL A 43 -0.87 14.59 -1.69
CA VAL A 43 -0.17 13.65 -0.80
C VAL A 43 -1.15 12.59 -0.31
N ILE A 44 -0.92 11.33 -0.67
CA ILE A 44 -1.75 10.20 -0.26
C ILE A 44 -1.04 9.44 0.85
N ALA A 45 -1.53 9.58 2.08
CA ALA A 45 -1.01 8.80 3.21
C ALA A 45 -1.35 7.31 3.04
N THR A 46 -0.37 6.49 2.65
CA THR A 46 -0.50 5.04 2.59
C THR A 46 -0.25 4.45 3.98
N PHE A 47 -1.31 4.10 4.70
CA PHE A 47 -1.21 3.41 5.98
C PHE A 47 -1.03 1.90 5.76
N ALA A 48 0.17 1.38 6.00
CA ALA A 48 0.41 -0.06 6.00
C ALA A 48 0.07 -0.66 7.36
N PHE A 49 -1.04 -1.39 7.45
CA PHE A 49 -1.38 -2.19 8.63
C PHE A 49 -0.64 -3.52 8.59
N ARG A 50 0.08 -3.86 9.67
CA ARG A 50 0.63 -5.21 9.83
C ARG A 50 -0.53 -6.16 10.15
N GLU A 51 -0.75 -7.12 9.27
CA GLU A 51 -1.72 -8.18 9.49
C GLU A 51 -1.29 -9.00 10.71
N THR A 52 -2.04 -8.90 11.80
CA THR A 52 -1.79 -9.68 13.02
C THR A 52 -2.08 -11.13 12.70
N ARG A 53 -1.05 -11.92 12.37
CA ARG A 53 -1.24 -13.36 12.19
C ARG A 53 -1.76 -13.94 13.50
N LEU A 54 -3.01 -14.36 13.50
CA LEU A 54 -3.56 -15.19 14.58
C LEU A 54 -2.72 -16.47 14.61
N SER A 55 -1.72 -16.53 15.50
CA SER A 55 -0.99 -17.76 15.77
C SER A 55 -2.00 -18.78 16.24
N GLY A 56 -2.44 -19.61 15.29
CA GLY A 56 -3.25 -20.79 15.57
C GLY A 56 -2.46 -21.64 16.54
N ARG A 57 -2.85 -21.59 17.83
CA ARG A 57 -2.57 -22.64 18.80
C ARG A 57 -3.26 -23.89 18.27
N ARG A 58 -2.65 -24.54 17.28
CA ARG A 58 -3.02 -25.87 16.84
C ARG A 58 -2.71 -26.74 18.04
N ALA A 59 -3.77 -27.01 18.80
CA ALA A 59 -3.74 -27.80 20.01
C ALA A 59 -2.87 -29.02 19.77
N ARG A 60 -1.80 -29.18 20.57
CA ARG A 60 -1.05 -30.43 20.63
C ARG A 60 -2.08 -31.53 20.91
N ARG A 61 -2.38 -32.34 19.90
CA ARG A 61 -3.21 -33.52 20.07
C ARG A 61 -2.37 -34.51 20.89
N PRO A 62 -2.80 -34.91 22.09
CA PRO A 62 -2.01 -35.85 22.89
C PRO A 62 -1.95 -37.17 22.13
N SER A 63 -0.73 -37.63 21.84
CA SER A 63 -0.46 -38.94 21.27
C SER A 63 -0.77 -39.99 22.33
N HIS A 64 -1.91 -40.68 22.19
CA HIS A 64 -2.21 -41.87 22.98
C HIS A 64 -1.28 -43.00 22.55
N PRO A 65 -0.52 -43.63 23.47
CA PRO A 65 0.21 -44.85 23.17
C PRO A 65 -0.79 -46.01 23.01
N GLN A 66 -0.67 -46.78 21.93
CA GLN A 66 -1.38 -48.04 21.77
C GLN A 66 -0.69 -49.10 22.61
N ALA A 67 -1.43 -49.72 23.53
CA ALA A 67 -1.00 -50.87 24.31
C ALA A 67 -1.06 -52.16 23.46
N ALA A 68 -0.27 -53.13 23.91
CA ALA A 68 0.26 -54.33 23.24
C ALA A 68 -0.77 -55.33 22.69
#